data_AF-A0A0G1RQY2-F1
#
_entry.id   AF-A0A0G1RQY2-F1
#
_cell.length_a   1.000
_cell.length_b   1.000
_cell.length_c   1.000
_cell.angle_alpha   90.00
_cell.angle_beta   90.00
_cell.angle_gamma   90.00
#
_symmetry.space_group_name_H-M   'P 1'
#
loop_
_entity.id
_entity.type
_entity.pdbx_description
1 polymer ?
#
loop_
_entity_poly.entity_id
_entity_poly.type
_entity_poly.pdbx_seq_one_letter_code
_entity_poly.pdbx_strand_id
1 'polypeptide(L)'
;MPKASKFLNFLLAIAWITAWGVATYGATVLAEKPVYKDFSLTPHQNLSWNQGVEMKVKAGSSLIVRAEGANFTIVEHSSGLYTCTGTPVEMTASDEFQPFECILEPSVDTTYRLSDGFATVYTTSQANLEVEQPTSIGWIILICFLGAIFGTSIIVSLIYFLGL
;
A
#
# COMPACT_ATOMS: atom_id res chain seq x y z
N MET A 1 -35.91 -37.35 6.21
CA MET A 1 -34.46 -37.29 5.92
C MET A 1 -33.99 -35.83 5.77
N PRO A 2 -33.69 -35.09 6.85
CA PRO A 2 -33.21 -33.70 6.76
C PRO A 2 -31.71 -33.50 7.09
N LYS A 3 -30.99 -34.54 7.52
CA LYS A 3 -29.60 -34.42 8.02
C LYS A 3 -28.56 -34.23 6.90
N ALA A 4 -28.76 -34.84 5.72
CA ALA A 4 -27.82 -34.73 4.61
C ALA A 4 -27.74 -33.32 4.00
N SER A 5 -28.86 -32.58 3.99
CA SER A 5 -28.92 -31.19 3.53
C SER A 5 -28.14 -30.24 4.44
N LYS A 6 -28.23 -30.43 5.76
CA LYS A 6 -27.47 -29.61 6.73
C LYS A 6 -25.97 -29.88 6.64
N PHE A 7 -25.58 -31.14 6.42
CA PHE A 7 -24.18 -31.52 6.25
C PHE A 7 -23.58 -30.96 4.95
N LEU A 8 -24.32 -31.00 3.84
CA LEU A 8 -23.87 -30.42 2.57
C LEU A 8 -23.75 -28.89 2.65
N ASN A 9 -24.73 -28.22 3.24
CA ASN A 9 -24.69 -26.77 3.46
C ASN A 9 -23.53 -26.37 4.40
N PHE A 10 -23.19 -27.23 5.37
CA PHE A 10 -22.05 -27.04 6.26
C PHE A 10 -20.71 -27.17 5.54
N LEU A 11 -20.52 -28.19 4.69
CA LEU A 11 -19.31 -28.34 3.88
C LEU A 11 -19.13 -27.18 2.90
N LEU A 12 -20.23 -26.70 2.30
CA LEU A 12 -20.22 -25.52 1.43
C LEU A 12 -19.81 -24.26 2.20
N ALA A 13 -20.29 -24.08 3.43
CA ALA A 13 -19.90 -22.93 4.26
C ALA A 13 -18.40 -22.94 4.62
N ILE A 14 -17.84 -24.10 4.97
CA ILE A 14 -16.40 -24.24 5.23
C ILE A 14 -15.58 -23.93 3.98
N ALA A 15 -15.98 -24.48 2.83
CA ALA A 15 -15.30 -24.23 1.56
C ALA A 15 -15.32 -22.73 1.21
N TRP A 16 -16.43 -22.04 1.49
CA TRP A 16 -16.58 -20.62 1.25
C TRP A 16 -15.68 -19.77 2.17
N ILE A 17 -15.64 -20.06 3.47
CA ILE A 17 -14.77 -19.36 4.43
C ILE A 17 -13.29 -19.58 4.08
N THR A 18 -12.93 -20.80 3.66
CA THR A 18 -11.55 -21.13 3.29
C THR A 18 -11.16 -20.42 1.99
N ALA A 19 -12.05 -20.38 1.00
CA ALA A 19 -11.84 -19.64 -0.24
C ALA A 19 -11.68 -18.14 0.00
N TRP A 20 -12.49 -17.56 0.91
CA TRP A 20 -12.36 -16.16 1.31
C TRP A 20 -11.04 -15.90 2.04
N GLY A 21 -10.67 -16.75 3.01
CA GLY A 21 -9.40 -16.64 3.71
C GLY A 21 -8.20 -16.67 2.77
N VAL A 22 -8.19 -17.60 1.81
CA VAL A 22 -7.13 -17.72 0.79
C VAL A 22 -7.14 -16.52 -0.17
N ALA A 23 -8.31 -16.04 -0.60
CA ALA A 23 -8.41 -14.86 -1.45
C ALA A 23 -7.94 -13.59 -0.75
N THR A 24 -8.30 -13.40 0.53
CA THR A 24 -7.84 -12.27 1.34
C THR A 24 -6.34 -12.36 1.63
N TYR A 25 -5.82 -13.55 1.93
CA TYR A 25 -4.40 -13.78 2.16
C TYR A 25 -3.59 -13.54 0.88
N GLY A 26 -4.06 -14.06 -0.25
CA GLY A 26 -3.47 -13.81 -1.56
C GLY A 26 -3.48 -12.33 -1.92
N ALA A 27 -4.56 -11.60 -1.63
CA ALA A 27 -4.62 -10.15 -1.81
C ALA A 27 -3.63 -9.40 -0.91
N THR A 28 -3.41 -9.83 0.34
CA THR A 28 -2.44 -9.20 1.25
C THR A 28 -0.98 -9.51 0.88
N VAL A 29 -0.67 -10.73 0.42
CA VAL A 29 0.69 -11.12 -0.01
C VAL A 29 1.02 -10.51 -1.38
N LEU A 30 0.05 -10.42 -2.29
CA LEU A 30 0.23 -9.71 -3.57
C LEU A 30 0.28 -8.17 -3.40
N ALA A 31 -0.09 -7.66 -2.22
CA ALA A 31 0.10 -6.27 -1.83
C ALA A 31 1.47 -5.99 -1.20
N GLU A 32 2.29 -7.02 -0.92
CA GLU A 32 3.71 -6.82 -0.58
C GLU A 32 4.47 -6.41 -1.85
N LYS A 33 4.31 -5.14 -2.23
CA LYS A 33 5.16 -4.49 -3.22
C LYS A 33 6.51 -4.14 -2.58
N PRO A 34 7.56 -4.12 -3.41
CA PRO A 34 8.95 -4.23 -2.96
C PRO A 34 9.37 -3.13 -1.98
N VAL A 35 10.01 -3.58 -0.89
CA VAL A 35 10.89 -2.76 -0.06
C VAL A 35 12.18 -2.56 -0.85
N TYR A 36 12.36 -1.36 -1.41
CA TYR A 36 13.61 -1.02 -2.07
C TYR A 36 14.54 -0.38 -1.05
N LYS A 37 15.47 -1.17 -0.54
CA LYS A 37 16.56 -0.65 0.30
C LYS A 37 17.69 -0.16 -0.60
N ASP A 38 18.11 1.09 -0.38
CA ASP A 38 19.26 1.70 -1.05
C ASP A 38 19.20 1.59 -2.59
N PHE A 39 18.06 1.94 -3.17
CA PHE A 39 17.90 1.97 -4.61
C PHE A 39 18.34 3.31 -5.18
N SER A 40 19.12 3.28 -6.26
CA SER A 40 19.53 4.49 -6.97
C SER A 40 18.65 4.72 -8.19
N LEU A 41 17.88 5.81 -8.17
CA LEU A 41 17.07 6.26 -9.29
C LEU A 41 18.01 6.92 -10.30
N THR A 42 18.10 6.36 -11.51
CA THR A 42 18.93 6.93 -12.57
C THR A 42 18.25 8.15 -13.19
N PRO A 43 19.03 9.06 -13.82
CA PRO A 43 18.45 10.22 -14.51
C PRO A 43 17.37 9.79 -15.50
N HIS A 44 16.24 10.50 -15.49
CA HIS A 44 15.06 10.26 -16.32
C HIS A 44 14.35 8.92 -16.09
N GLN A 45 14.71 8.18 -15.04
CA GLN A 45 13.93 7.03 -14.62
C GLN A 45 12.70 7.49 -13.84
N ASN A 46 11.54 6.95 -14.23
CA ASN A 46 10.28 7.22 -13.55
C ASN A 46 10.01 6.14 -12.51
N LEU A 47 9.63 6.58 -11.31
CA LEU A 47 9.20 5.74 -10.21
C LEU A 47 7.80 6.16 -9.77
N SER A 48 6.87 5.23 -9.81
CA SER A 48 5.51 5.45 -9.33
C SER A 48 5.45 5.48 -7.79
N TRP A 49 4.79 6.49 -7.24
CA TRP A 49 4.63 6.70 -5.80
C TRP A 49 3.15 6.85 -5.45
N ASN A 50 2.66 5.97 -4.56
CA ASN A 50 1.28 5.95 -4.11
C ASN A 50 1.16 6.56 -2.71
N GLN A 51 -0.02 7.11 -2.39
CA GLN A 51 -0.41 7.44 -1.03
C GLN A 51 -0.15 6.26 -0.07
N GLY A 52 0.33 6.58 1.13
CA GLY A 52 0.63 5.60 2.17
C GLY A 52 1.99 4.92 2.03
N VAL A 53 2.70 5.08 0.91
CA VAL A 53 4.09 4.62 0.78
C VAL A 53 5.03 5.71 1.29
N GLU A 54 5.99 5.33 2.13
CA GLU A 54 7.02 6.24 2.61
C GLU A 54 8.24 6.18 1.70
N MET A 55 8.73 7.36 1.36
CA MET A 55 9.93 7.51 0.55
C MET A 55 10.96 8.30 1.34
N LYS A 56 12.03 7.64 1.72
CA LYS A 56 13.19 8.27 2.33
C LYS A 56 14.19 8.66 1.26
N VAL A 57 14.45 9.95 1.20
CA VAL A 57 15.30 10.58 0.22
C VAL A 57 16.61 10.94 0.90
N LYS A 58 17.73 10.46 0.34
CA LYS A 58 19.06 10.74 0.88
C LYS A 58 19.44 12.20 0.67
N ALA A 59 20.17 12.76 1.64
CA ALA A 59 20.69 14.11 1.57
C ALA A 59 21.42 14.37 0.24
N GLY A 60 21.17 15.53 -0.38
CA GLY A 60 21.81 15.92 -1.64
C GLY A 60 21.25 15.26 -2.91
N SER A 61 20.18 14.46 -2.80
CA SER A 61 19.37 14.06 -3.96
C SER A 61 18.35 15.16 -4.28
N SER A 62 18.11 15.44 -5.56
CA SER A 62 16.99 16.29 -6.01
C SER A 62 15.98 15.41 -6.73
N LEU A 63 14.72 15.46 -6.32
CA LEU A 63 13.64 14.70 -6.94
C LEU A 63 12.57 15.64 -7.44
N ILE A 64 12.05 15.35 -8.63
CA ILE A 64 10.88 16.01 -9.17
C ILE A 64 9.72 15.04 -9.05
N VAL A 65 8.68 15.47 -8.35
CA VAL A 65 7.46 14.71 -8.15
C VAL A 65 6.36 15.36 -8.98
N ARG A 66 5.73 14.57 -9.84
CA ARG A 66 4.74 15.00 -10.81
C ARG A 66 3.46 14.19 -10.71
N ALA A 67 2.31 14.85 -10.71
CA ALA A 67 1.00 14.21 -10.83
C ALA A 67 0.23 14.80 -12.00
N GLU A 68 -0.57 13.97 -12.67
CA GLU A 68 -1.40 14.36 -13.80
C GLU A 68 -2.86 14.49 -13.35
N GLY A 69 -3.50 15.62 -13.67
CA GLY A 69 -4.95 15.80 -13.51
C GLY A 69 -5.46 16.08 -12.10
N ALA A 70 -4.62 15.97 -11.07
CA ALA A 70 -4.96 16.35 -9.71
C ALA A 70 -3.76 16.94 -8.98
N ASN A 71 -4.02 17.90 -8.10
CA ASN A 71 -3.01 18.40 -7.17
C ASN A 71 -2.73 17.33 -6.09
N PHE A 72 -1.56 17.43 -5.45
CA PHE A 72 -1.09 16.52 -4.41
C PHE A 72 -0.30 17.29 -3.35
N THR A 73 -0.21 16.72 -2.15
CA THR A 73 0.62 17.28 -1.07
C THR A 73 1.59 16.25 -0.51
N ILE A 74 2.88 16.58 -0.50
CA ILE A 74 3.94 15.80 0.13
C ILE A 74 4.22 16.38 1.50
N VAL A 75 4.33 15.53 2.52
CA VAL A 75 4.62 15.93 3.89
C VAL A 75 5.80 15.11 4.43
N GLU A 76 6.70 15.75 5.16
CA GLU A 76 7.73 15.05 5.92
C GLU A 76 7.10 14.21 7.03
N HIS A 77 7.42 12.92 7.08
CA HIS A 77 6.84 11.99 8.03
C HIS A 77 7.22 12.32 9.48
N SER A 78 8.50 12.63 9.76
CA SER A 78 9.03 12.79 11.12
C SER A 78 8.56 14.06 11.83
N SER A 79 8.60 15.19 11.15
CA SER A 79 8.33 16.49 11.75
C SER A 79 6.98 17.08 11.34
N GLY A 80 6.46 16.71 10.16
CA GLY A 80 5.33 17.38 9.52
C GLY A 80 5.59 18.85 9.16
N LEU A 81 6.80 19.37 9.37
CA LEU A 81 7.13 20.79 9.19
C LEU A 81 7.41 21.12 7.73
N TYR A 82 7.95 20.17 6.97
CA TYR A 82 8.11 20.32 5.53
C TYR A 82 6.87 19.81 4.81
N THR A 83 6.23 20.71 4.06
CA THR A 83 5.12 20.40 3.17
C THR A 83 5.44 20.97 1.79
N CYS A 84 5.28 20.15 0.75
CA CYS A 84 5.39 20.60 -0.63
C CYS A 84 4.11 20.24 -1.37
N THR A 85 3.44 21.25 -1.92
CA THR A 85 2.23 21.08 -2.71
C THR A 85 2.58 21.20 -4.19
N GLY A 86 1.98 20.34 -5.01
CA GLY A 86 2.13 20.41 -6.46
C GLY A 86 1.71 21.78 -6.99
N THR A 87 2.55 22.38 -7.81
CA THR A 87 2.24 23.63 -8.54
C THR A 87 1.93 23.30 -9.98
N PRO A 88 0.92 23.94 -10.59
CA PRO A 88 0.56 23.66 -11.98
C PRO A 88 1.73 24.03 -12.90
N VAL A 89 2.06 23.13 -13.83
CA VAL A 89 3.13 23.33 -14.83
C VAL A 89 2.50 23.62 -16.19
N GLU A 90 3.19 24.34 -17.05
CA GLU A 90 2.70 24.62 -18.40
C GLU A 90 2.37 23.33 -19.14
N MET A 91 1.17 23.26 -19.70
CA MET A 91 0.73 22.11 -20.48
C MET A 91 1.46 22.08 -21.82
N THR A 92 1.99 20.91 -22.15
CA THR A 92 2.55 20.61 -23.47
C THR A 92 1.48 20.07 -24.40
N ALA A 93 1.76 20.04 -25.71
CA ALA A 93 0.83 19.51 -26.71
C ALA A 93 0.51 18.00 -26.54
N SER A 94 1.28 17.29 -25.70
CA SER A 94 1.07 15.88 -25.37
C SER A 94 0.29 15.65 -24.08
N ASP A 95 0.03 16.69 -23.28
CA ASP A 95 -0.61 16.53 -21.99
C ASP A 95 -2.15 16.46 -22.16
N GLU A 96 -2.75 15.35 -21.72
CA GLU A 96 -4.20 15.18 -21.70
C GLU A 96 -4.85 15.92 -20.50
N PHE A 97 -4.08 16.13 -19.44
CA PHE A 97 -4.51 16.77 -18.19
C PHE A 97 -3.49 17.79 -17.72
N GLN A 98 -3.91 18.73 -16.86
CA GLN A 98 -3.02 19.71 -16.24
C GLN A 98 -2.01 18.98 -15.32
N PRO A 99 -0.70 19.05 -15.58
CA PRO A 99 0.31 18.48 -14.69
C PRO A 99 0.56 19.40 -13.49
N PHE A 100 0.90 18.79 -12.36
CA PHE A 100 1.37 19.47 -11.16
C PHE A 100 2.74 18.92 -10.78
N GLU A 101 3.68 19.80 -10.42
CA GLU A 101 5.03 19.41 -10.01
C GLU A 101 5.48 20.05 -8.70
N CYS A 102 6.29 19.33 -7.95
CA CYS A 102 6.99 19.76 -6.74
C CYS A 102 8.42 19.21 -6.79
N ILE A 103 9.38 19.99 -6.28
CA ILE A 103 10.79 19.59 -6.19
C ILE A 103 11.14 19.32 -4.72
N LEU A 104 11.75 18.16 -4.46
CA LEU A 104 12.28 17.78 -3.15
C LEU A 104 13.81 17.82 -3.17
N GLU A 105 14.38 18.68 -2.33
CA GLU A 105 15.84 18.84 -2.16
C GLU A 105 16.20 18.79 -0.68
N PRO A 106 16.17 17.61 -0.06
CA PRO A 106 16.46 17.48 1.35
C PRO A 106 17.96 17.72 1.65
N SER A 107 18.24 18.55 2.64
CA SER A 107 19.60 18.83 3.14
C SER A 107 20.15 17.74 4.08
N VAL A 108 19.28 16.84 4.55
CA VAL A 108 19.57 15.69 5.41
C VAL A 108 18.74 14.50 4.95
N ASP A 109 19.03 13.28 5.39
CA ASP A 109 18.16 12.14 5.06
C ASP A 109 16.75 12.38 5.61
N THR A 110 15.76 12.47 4.72
CA THR A 110 14.38 12.84 5.09
C THR A 110 13.37 11.87 4.53
N THR A 111 12.40 11.47 5.37
CA THR A 111 11.30 10.58 4.96
C THR A 111 10.07 11.40 4.64
N TYR A 112 9.52 11.19 3.45
CA TYR A 112 8.34 11.86 2.94
C TYR A 112 7.21 10.89 2.69
N ARG A 113 5.98 11.40 2.71
CA ARG A 113 4.77 10.68 2.31
C ARG A 113 3.88 11.55 1.43
N LEU A 114 3.21 10.92 0.48
CA LEU A 114 2.08 11.52 -0.21
C LEU A 114 0.87 11.53 0.73
N SER A 115 0.26 12.70 0.89
CA SER A 115 -0.95 12.88 1.68
C SER A 115 -2.18 12.33 0.96
N ASP A 116 -2.16 12.39 -0.37
CA ASP A 116 -3.28 12.08 -1.25
C ASP A 116 -2.79 11.69 -2.65
N GLY A 117 -3.59 10.84 -3.31
CA GLY A 117 -3.46 10.55 -4.73
C GLY A 117 -2.26 9.66 -5.12
N PHE A 118 -1.81 9.90 -6.35
CA PHE A 118 -0.75 9.17 -7.03
C PHE A 118 0.18 10.17 -7.70
N ALA A 119 1.48 9.93 -7.60
CA ALA A 119 2.48 10.75 -8.28
C ALA A 119 3.57 9.88 -8.91
N THR A 120 4.27 10.46 -9.88
CA THR A 120 5.47 9.90 -10.49
C THR A 120 6.67 10.72 -10.03
N VAL A 121 7.71 10.03 -9.56
CA VAL A 121 8.97 10.61 -9.14
C VAL A 121 10.00 10.36 -10.23
N TYR A 122 10.73 11.40 -10.60
CA TYR A 122 11.87 11.31 -11.50
C TYR A 122 12.98 12.25 -11.03
N THR A 123 14.15 12.11 -11.63
CA THR A 123 15.32 12.90 -11.29
C THR A 123 16.12 13.27 -12.54
N THR A 124 16.80 14.42 -12.51
CA THR A 124 17.72 14.87 -13.57
C THR A 124 19.16 14.48 -13.28
N SER A 125 19.49 14.12 -12.04
CA SER A 125 20.78 13.59 -11.59
C SER A 125 20.60 12.25 -10.89
N GLN A 126 21.67 11.51 -10.63
CA GLN A 126 21.54 10.27 -9.85
C GLN A 126 21.00 10.60 -8.44
N ALA A 127 19.96 9.90 -8.00
CA ALA A 127 19.35 10.07 -6.68
C ALA A 127 19.34 8.74 -5.92
N ASN A 128 19.54 8.78 -4.60
CA ASN A 128 19.52 7.58 -3.75
C ASN A 128 18.30 7.62 -2.85
N LEU A 129 17.53 6.53 -2.87
CA LEU A 129 16.23 6.41 -2.25
C LEU A 129 16.10 5.12 -1.44
N GLU A 130 15.41 5.20 -0.33
CA GLU A 130 14.88 4.05 0.40
C GLU A 130 13.35 4.14 0.36
N VAL A 131 12.68 3.10 -0.14
CA VAL A 131 11.21 3.06 -0.21
C VAL A 131 10.72 2.01 0.76
N GLU A 132 9.98 2.43 1.78
CA GLU A 132 9.33 1.56 2.74
C GLU A 132 7.81 1.62 2.54
N GLN A 133 7.20 0.48 2.30
CA GLN A 133 5.74 0.36 2.34
C GLN A 133 5.29 0.00 3.76
N PRO A 134 4.17 0.56 4.24
CA PRO A 134 3.59 0.17 5.51
C PRO A 134 3.27 -1.31 5.45
N THR A 135 3.86 -2.06 6.38
CA THR A 135 3.64 -3.49 6.48
C THR A 135 2.18 -3.76 6.83
N SER A 136 1.48 -4.52 5.99
CA SER A 136 0.05 -4.89 6.18
C SER A 136 -0.17 -5.90 7.32
N ILE A 137 0.85 -6.13 8.16
CA ILE A 137 0.89 -7.13 9.25
C ILE A 137 -0.33 -7.01 10.17
N GLY A 138 -0.82 -5.80 10.44
CA GLY A 138 -2.02 -5.59 11.27
C GLY A 138 -3.29 -6.24 10.70
N TRP A 139 -3.48 -6.20 9.37
CA TRP A 139 -4.61 -6.84 8.71
C TRP A 139 -4.49 -8.36 8.67
N ILE A 140 -3.26 -8.87 8.49
CA ILE A 140 -2.99 -10.31 8.53
C ILE A 140 -3.29 -10.87 9.93
N ILE A 141 -2.86 -10.18 11.00
CA ILE A 141 -3.16 -10.57 12.38
C ILE A 141 -4.67 -10.57 12.62
N LEU A 142 -5.39 -9.55 12.16
CA LEU A 142 -6.84 -9.48 12.30
C LEU A 142 -7.57 -10.63 11.58
N ILE A 143 -7.17 -10.97 10.36
CA ILE A 143 -7.73 -12.09 9.61
C ILE A 143 -7.45 -13.42 10.32
N CYS A 144 -6.23 -13.64 10.81
CA CYS A 144 -5.88 -14.82 11.58
C CYS A 144 -6.70 -14.92 12.88
N PHE A 145 -6.92 -13.80 13.57
CA PHE A 145 -7.70 -13.76 14.80
C PHE A 145 -9.18 -14.07 14.56
N LEU A 146 -9.77 -13.47 13.52
CA LEU A 146 -11.13 -13.77 13.09
C LEU A 146 -11.26 -15.24 12.67
N GLY A 147 -10.31 -15.75 11.88
CA GLY A 147 -10.25 -17.16 11.49
C GLY A 147 -10.22 -18.11 12.70
N ALA A 148 -9.43 -17.79 13.73
CA ALA A 148 -9.37 -18.57 14.97
C ALA A 148 -10.69 -18.53 15.76
N ILE A 149 -11.36 -17.37 15.84
CA ILE A 149 -12.66 -17.23 16.51
C ILE A 149 -13.74 -18.03 15.77
N PHE A 150 -13.81 -17.92 14.44
CA PHE A 150 -14.78 -18.67 13.65
C PHE A 150 -14.49 -20.18 13.71
N GLY A 151 -13.22 -20.59 13.62
CA GLY A 151 -12.84 -22.00 13.75
C GLY A 151 -13.19 -22.60 15.10
N THR A 152 -12.89 -21.90 16.20
CA THR A 152 -13.17 -22.37 17.57
C THR A 152 -14.67 -22.42 17.88
N SER A 153 -15.44 -21.40 17.46
CA SER A 153 -16.90 -21.39 17.65
C SER A 153 -17.61 -22.52 16.87
N ILE A 154 -17.10 -22.88 15.69
CA ILE A 154 -17.58 -24.04 14.91
C ILE A 154 -17.26 -25.36 15.63
N ILE A 155 -16.04 -25.52 16.16
CA ILE A 155 -15.65 -26.74 16.89
C ILE A 155 -16.47 -26.91 18.17
N VAL A 156 -16.67 -25.84 18.95
CA VAL A 156 -17.50 -25.87 20.16
C VAL A 156 -18.95 -26.23 19.82
N SER A 157 -19.49 -25.67 18.74
CA SER A 157 -20.84 -26.01 18.26
C SER A 157 -20.93 -27.48 17.82
N LEU A 158 -19.89 -28.02 17.19
CA LEU A 158 -19.80 -29.44 16.80
C LEU A 158 -19.82 -30.38 18.01
N ILE A 159 -19.03 -30.08 19.05
CA ILE A 159 -19.01 -30.85 20.30
C ILE A 159 -20.39 -30.84 20.95
N TYR A 160 -21.01 -29.66 21.03
CA TYR A 160 -22.36 -29.50 21.60
C TYR A 160 -23.44 -30.24 20.81
N PHE A 161 -23.43 -30.20 19.47
CA PHE A 161 -24.42 -30.88 18.63
C PHE A 161 -24.20 -32.39 18.51
N LEU A 162 -22.97 -32.87 18.66
CA LEU A 162 -22.64 -34.31 18.62
C LEU A 162 -22.73 -34.98 20.00
N GLY A 163 -22.86 -34.21 21.08
CA GLY A 163 -23.01 -34.74 22.44
C GLY A 163 -21.77 -35.48 22.93
N LEU A 164 -20.59 -34.95 22.61
CA LEU A 164 -19.28 -35.39 23.10
C LEU A 164 -18.91 -34.67 24.39
#